data_AF-A0A0F3NJH0-F1
#
_entry.id   AF-A0A0F3NJH0-F1
#
_cell.length_a   1.000
_cell.length_b   1.000
_cell.length_c   1.000
_cell.angle_alpha   90.00
_cell.angle_beta   90.00
_cell.angle_gamma   90.00
#
_symmetry.space_group_name_H-M   'P 1'
#
loop_
_entity.id
_entity.type
_entity.pdbx_description
1 polymer ?
#
loop_
_entity_poly.entity_id
_entity_poly.type
_entity_poly.pdbx_seq_one_letter_code
_entity_poly.pdbx_strand_id
1 'polypeptide(L)' 'MSLDNIKKSVSIVNSRAKIEVSGGINLNNVRPISECGVDYISIGCITNAVKCKDIGLDVIEQR' A
#
# COMPACT_ATOMS: atom_id res chain seq x y z
N MET A 1 4.03 -7.93 -11.25
CA MET A 1 4.70 -9.14 -10.73
C MET A 1 3.64 -10.06 -10.15
N SER A 2 3.71 -11.38 -10.35
CA SER A 2 2.75 -12.32 -9.74
C SER A 2 3.06 -12.56 -8.26
N LEU A 3 2.08 -12.99 -7.48
CA LEU A 3 2.27 -13.36 -6.06
C LEU A 3 3.31 -14.47 -5.90
N ASP A 4 3.32 -15.45 -6.81
CA ASP A 4 4.31 -16.54 -6.79
C ASP A 4 5.73 -16.04 -6.96
N ASN A 5 5.94 -15.04 -7.81
CA ASN A 5 7.26 -14.44 -7.98
C ASN A 5 7.68 -13.65 -6.74
N ILE A 6 6.75 -12.94 -6.08
CA ILE A 6 7.05 -12.26 -4.81
C ILE A 6 7.48 -13.27 -3.75
N LYS A 7 6.71 -14.35 -3.57
CA LYS A 7 7.04 -15.42 -2.60
C LYS A 7 8.40 -16.07 -2.91
N LYS A 8 8.68 -16.37 -4.18
CA LYS A 8 9.99 -16.90 -4.59
C LYS A 8 11.12 -15.94 -4.26
N SER A 9 10.95 -14.64 -4.53
CA SER A 9 11.94 -13.61 -4.19
C SER A 9 12.18 -13.53 -2.69
N VAL A 10 11.13 -13.60 -1.87
CA VAL A 10 11.23 -13.64 -0.40
C VAL A 10 12.06 -14.84 0.06
N SER A 11 11.77 -16.03 -0.48
CA SER A 11 12.55 -17.25 -0.18
C SER A 11 14.01 -17.15 -0.62
N ILE A 12 14.30 -16.52 -1.77
CA ILE A 12 15.67 -16.33 -2.29
C ILE A 12 16.47 -15.38 -1.39
N VAL A 13 15.87 -14.28 -0.95
CA VAL A 13 16.52 -13.31 -0.07
C VAL A 13 16.82 -13.95 1.29
N ASN A 14 15.91 -14.80 1.79
CA ASN A 14 16.10 -15.58 3.02
C ASN A 14 16.53 -14.70 4.21
N SER A 15 15.81 -13.60 4.45
CA SER A 15 16.07 -12.60 5.50
C SER A 15 17.44 -11.91 5.46
N ARG A 16 18.22 -12.05 4.37
CA ARG A 16 19.53 -11.39 4.22
C ARG A 16 19.42 -9.90 3.89
N ALA A 17 18.25 -9.45 3.45
CA ALA A 17 17.96 -8.05 3.15
C ALA A 17 16.47 -7.76 3.37
N LYS A 18 16.15 -6.48 3.53
CA LYS A 18 14.77 -6.00 3.55
C LYS A 18 14.19 -6.00 2.14
N ILE A 19 12.91 -6.39 2.01
CA ILE A 19 12.22 -6.50 0.72
C ILE A 19 11.10 -5.48 0.64
N GLU A 20 11.15 -4.68 -0.41
CA GLU A 20 10.09 -3.74 -0.78
C GLU A 20 9.41 -4.20 -2.07
N VAL A 21 8.08 -4.11 -2.12
CA VAL A 21 7.30 -4.26 -3.36
C VAL A 21 6.65 -2.93 -3.73
N SER A 22 6.77 -2.55 -5.00
CA SER A 22 6.22 -1.31 -5.53
C SER A 22 5.59 -1.51 -6.92
N GLY A 23 4.80 -0.52 -7.35
CA GLY A 23 4.19 -0.47 -8.68
C GLY A 23 2.81 -1.14 -8.77
N GLY A 24 1.81 -0.38 -9.27
CA GLY A 24 0.47 -0.89 -9.52
C GLY A 24 -0.32 -1.37 -8.29
N ILE A 25 0.07 -0.93 -7.09
CA ILE A 25 -0.56 -1.33 -5.83
C ILE A 25 -1.90 -0.60 -5.65
N ASN A 26 -2.93 -1.34 -5.25
CA ASN A 26 -4.28 -0.84 -4.95
C ASN A 26 -4.93 -1.70 -3.85
N LEU A 27 -6.14 -1.33 -3.42
CA LEU A 27 -6.83 -2.00 -2.30
C LEU A 27 -7.11 -3.49 -2.56
N ASN A 28 -7.23 -3.92 -3.81
CA ASN A 28 -7.52 -5.31 -4.16
C ASN A 28 -6.28 -6.22 -4.05
N ASN A 29 -5.08 -5.67 -4.20
CA ASN A 29 -3.84 -6.45 -4.25
C ASN A 29 -2.89 -6.22 -3.07
N VAL A 30 -3.05 -5.12 -2.30
CA VAL A 30 -2.14 -4.78 -1.20
C VAL A 30 -2.05 -5.86 -0.13
N ARG A 31 -3.19 -6.48 0.23
CA ARG A 31 -3.24 -7.54 1.25
C ARG A 31 -2.56 -8.84 0.78
N PRO A 32 -2.92 -9.43 -0.36
CA PRO A 32 -2.21 -10.60 -0.89
C PRO A 32 -0.70 -10.38 -1.04
N ILE A 33 -0.28 -9.17 -1.42
CA ILE A 33 1.15 -8.82 -1.51
C ILE A 33 1.81 -8.80 -0.12
N SER A 34 1.17 -8.20 0.90
CA SER A 34 1.70 -8.19 2.27
C SER A 34 1.85 -9.60 2.86
N GLU A 35 0.92 -10.51 2.53
CA GLU A 35 0.93 -11.89 2.99
C GLU A 35 2.05 -12.73 2.35
N CYS A 36 2.76 -12.20 1.36
CA CYS A 36 3.92 -12.88 0.76
C CYS A 36 5.20 -12.80 1.62
N GLY A 37 5.20 -12.01 2.71
CA GLY A 37 6.36 -11.90 3.62
C GLY A 37 7.36 -10.79 3.24
N VAL A 38 6.88 -9.72 2.63
CA VAL A 38 7.67 -8.53 2.30
C VAL A 38 7.73 -7.58 3.49
N ASP A 39 8.81 -6.81 3.63
CA ASP A 39 8.96 -5.86 4.74
C ASP A 39 8.20 -4.54 4.49
N TYR A 40 8.18 -4.08 3.24
CA TYR A 40 7.60 -2.80 2.87
C TYR A 40 6.78 -2.89 1.58
N ILE A 41 5.74 -2.05 1.48
CA ILE A 41 4.96 -1.84 0.26
C ILE A 41 4.89 -0.35 -0.02
N SER A 42 5.41 0.08 -1.17
CA SER A 42 5.38 1.48 -1.59
C SER A 42 4.22 1.75 -2.53
N ILE A 43 3.38 2.72 -2.15
CA ILE A 43 2.12 3.03 -2.83
C ILE A 43 2.09 4.53 -3.18
N GLY A 44 2.42 4.87 -4.43
CA GLY A 44 2.46 6.26 -4.87
C GLY A 44 1.10 6.98 -4.88
N CYS A 45 -0.01 6.24 -5.10
CA CYS A 45 -1.34 6.86 -5.20
C CYS A 45 -1.82 7.52 -3.91
N ILE A 46 -1.20 7.21 -2.76
CA ILE A 46 -1.49 7.86 -1.47
C ILE A 46 -1.11 9.35 -1.50
N THR A 47 -0.09 9.73 -2.29
CA THR A 47 0.39 11.12 -2.34
C THR A 47 0.09 11.81 -3.66
N ASN A 48 0.17 11.10 -4.79
CA ASN A 48 0.06 11.72 -6.12
C ASN A 48 -1.32 11.60 -6.77
N ALA A 49 -2.25 10.84 -6.19
CA ALA A 49 -3.57 10.57 -6.76
C ALA A 49 -4.65 10.41 -5.69
N VAL A 50 -4.48 11.09 -4.54
CA VAL A 50 -5.43 11.02 -3.44
C VAL A 50 -6.73 11.73 -3.80
N LYS A 51 -7.86 11.14 -3.42
CA LYS A 51 -9.17 11.78 -3.53
C LYS A 51 -9.40 12.65 -2.30
N CYS A 52 -9.50 13.97 -2.49
CA CYS A 52 -9.81 14.90 -1.41
C CYS A 52 -11.13 14.52 -0.73
N LYS A 53 -11.14 14.59 0.60
CA LYS A 53 -12.37 14.44 1.37
C LYS A 53 -13.13 15.76 1.32
N ASP A 54 -14.43 15.66 1.04
CA ASP A 54 -15.33 16.81 1.12
C ASP A 54 -15.67 17.08 2.60
N ILE A 55 -15.42 18.31 3.05
CA ILE A 55 -15.58 18.75 4.45
C ILE A 55 -16.23 20.14 4.44
N GLY A 56 -17.37 20.26 5.13
CA GLY A 56 -18.07 21.53 5.35
C GLY A 56 -18.11 21.90 6.84
N LEU A 57 -18.14 23.20 7.12
CA LEU A 57 -18.30 23.75 8.48
C LEU A 57 -19.72 24.33 8.63
N ASP A 58 -20.53 23.71 9.47
CA ASP A 58 -21.86 24.23 9.83
C ASP A 58 -21.77 25.01 11.15
N VAL A 59 -21.87 26.34 11.06
CA VAL A 59 -21.90 27.22 12.23
C VAL A 59 -23.34 27.52 12.60
N ILE A 60 -23.75 27.15 13.81
CA ILE A 60 -25.05 27.50 14.37
C ILE A 60 -24.86 28.73 15.26
N GLU A 61 -25.37 29.89 14.83
CA GLU A 61 -25.50 31.06 15.71
C GLU A 61 -26.58 30.79 16.75
N GLN A 62 -26.21 30.83 18.04
CA GLN A 62 -27.18 30.94 19.13
C GLN A 62 -27.50 32.42 19.36
N ARG A 63 -28.76 32.81 19.19
CA ARG A 63 -29.32 34.07 19.68
C ARG A 63 -30.27 33.79 20.83
#